data_AF-A0A6G7P535-F1
#
_entry.id   AF-A0A6G7P535-F1
#
_cell.length_a   1.000
_cell.length_b   1.000
_cell.length_c   1.000
_cell.angle_alpha   90.00
_cell.angle_beta   90.00
_cell.angle_gamma   90.00
#
_symmetry.space_group_name_H-M   'P 1'
#
loop_
_entity.id
_entity.type
_entity.pdbx_description
1 polymer ?
#
loop_
_entity_poly.entity_id
_entity_poly.type
_entity_poly.pdbx_seq_one_letter_code
_entity_poly.pdbx_strand_id
1 'polypeptide(L)'
;MAELRLGPLLRYADGTTATVWVETTSPCAAEVRCADGAHGTARTFQVAGHHYALVPVSGLTPGTSTPYEVILDGTRVWPPPDSPFPPSVIRSGLTEDPVRVVFGSCRWAAPPADGKDPVGPDALDALAARLAADPDGERPDVLLLLGDQVYADELSPATRRRLAERRGGLDEPPGAQVADYEEYTQLYDESWSDPAVRWLLSTVPSCMIFDDHDVIDDWNTSAAWLADMRATSWWRERILSGLMSYWVYQHLGNLAPAELAENTLYAAVRATPDATAVLREFAARADADPASVRWSYRRDFGRVRLLMADSRAARVLDEDARAMLDPGEAAWLREQALADPGSCDHLLVGSSLPWLLPHLMHDTERWSAALCRGEKGPRWARFGERLRRAADLEHWAAFPESFADLAGLLAEAGSGPGAPATVSVLSGDVHHAYVAEPSWPDGRGPDARVLQLTCSPVHNSVPLSMRLGLRLGWGGAARFVGRRLAGHGRLPRPPVDWRRTGGPWFGNQLMTLTLHGRSARLRLEQARASGRGGRGDPDGARLITVEESVLTGP
;
A
#
# COMPACT_ATOMS: atom_id res chain seq x y z
N MET A 1 25.33 13.08 20.17
CA MET A 1 25.43 11.66 19.75
C MET A 1 24.31 11.43 18.75
N ALA A 2 24.47 10.50 17.81
CA ALA A 2 23.39 10.16 16.89
C ALA A 2 22.23 9.52 17.67
N GLU A 3 21.01 9.95 17.39
CA GLU A 3 19.79 9.41 17.99
C GLU A 3 18.90 8.81 16.90
N LEU A 4 18.08 7.83 17.29
CA LEU A 4 17.13 7.19 16.39
C LEU A 4 15.87 8.03 16.28
N ARG A 5 15.74 8.78 15.18
CA ARG A 5 14.58 9.62 14.89
C ARG A 5 13.36 8.76 14.58
N LEU A 6 13.48 7.90 13.57
CA LEU A 6 12.40 7.01 13.12
C LEU A 6 12.91 5.59 12.93
N GLY A 7 12.01 4.62 13.08
CA GLY A 7 12.34 3.19 13.06
C GLY A 7 12.75 2.61 14.42
N PRO A 8 13.26 1.37 14.47
CA PRO A 8 13.54 0.52 13.32
C PRO A 8 12.28 0.01 12.64
N LEU A 9 12.33 -0.11 11.32
CA LEU A 9 11.34 -0.81 10.51
C LEU A 9 11.97 -2.10 9.98
N LEU A 10 11.39 -3.25 10.32
CA LEU A 10 11.70 -4.52 9.65
C LEU A 10 11.02 -4.49 8.27
N ARG A 11 11.83 -4.50 7.22
CA ARG A 11 11.36 -4.31 5.83
C ARG A 11 11.36 -5.61 5.03
N TYR A 12 12.45 -6.36 5.15
CA TYR A 12 12.62 -7.66 4.53
C TYR A 12 12.96 -8.67 5.62
N ALA A 13 12.42 -9.88 5.50
CA ALA A 13 12.88 -11.05 6.23
C ALA A 13 12.61 -12.27 5.36
N ASP A 14 13.60 -13.14 5.26
CA ASP A 14 13.47 -14.50 4.74
C ASP A 14 14.09 -15.49 5.74
N GLY A 15 14.29 -16.74 5.33
CA GLY A 15 14.85 -17.78 6.19
C GLY A 15 16.26 -17.50 6.74
N THR A 16 17.03 -16.58 6.18
CA THR A 16 18.45 -16.35 6.55
C THR A 16 18.90 -14.89 6.60
N THR A 17 18.12 -13.99 6.01
CA THR A 17 18.45 -12.58 5.86
C THR A 17 17.27 -11.68 6.22
N ALA A 18 17.57 -10.46 6.62
CA ALA A 18 16.58 -9.42 6.85
C ALA A 18 17.15 -8.04 6.49
N THR A 19 16.29 -7.04 6.39
CA THR A 19 16.73 -5.65 6.31
C THR A 19 15.95 -4.79 7.30
N VAL A 20 16.68 -3.96 8.06
CA VAL A 20 16.11 -3.02 9.02
C VAL A 20 16.39 -1.59 8.56
N TRP A 21 15.34 -0.81 8.38
CA TRP A 21 15.44 0.61 8.02
C TRP A 21 15.42 1.50 9.26
N VAL A 22 16.22 2.57 9.25
CA VAL A 22 16.30 3.58 10.32
C VAL A 22 16.52 4.98 9.75
N GLU A 23 16.02 5.99 10.46
CA GLU A 23 16.36 7.40 10.28
C GLU A 23 17.02 7.94 11.55
N THR A 24 18.11 8.71 11.40
CA THR A 24 18.93 9.21 12.51
C THR A 24 19.10 10.72 12.46
N THR A 25 19.36 11.33 13.63
CA THR A 25 19.51 12.79 13.77
C THR A 25 20.83 13.34 13.24
N SER A 26 21.83 12.49 13.00
CA SER A 26 23.14 12.85 12.46
C SER A 26 23.76 11.66 11.71
N PRO A 27 24.83 11.86 10.90
CA PRO A 27 25.54 10.75 10.27
C PRO A 27 26.12 9.79 11.31
N CYS A 28 25.96 8.48 11.10
CA CYS A 28 26.51 7.45 11.99
C CYS A 28 26.70 6.10 11.29
N ALA A 29 27.31 5.14 11.98
CA ALA A 29 27.20 3.72 11.67
C ALA A 29 26.01 3.12 12.45
N ALA A 30 25.03 2.60 11.71
CA ALA A 30 23.93 1.82 12.26
C ALA A 30 24.29 0.33 12.25
N GLU A 31 24.00 -0.36 13.34
CA GLU A 31 24.24 -1.78 13.51
C GLU A 31 22.98 -2.45 14.07
N VAL A 32 22.67 -3.63 13.54
CA VAL A 32 21.65 -4.52 14.08
C VAL A 32 22.34 -5.77 14.61
N ARG A 33 22.05 -6.14 15.86
CA ARG A 33 22.57 -7.35 16.50
C ARG A 33 21.41 -8.21 16.98
N CYS A 34 21.40 -9.46 16.55
CA CYS A 34 20.43 -10.46 16.97
C CYS A 34 21.00 -11.32 18.10
N ALA A 35 20.13 -11.80 18.99
CA ALA A 35 20.52 -12.67 20.10
C ALA A 35 21.14 -14.00 19.65
N ASP A 36 20.81 -14.49 18.45
CA ASP A 36 21.38 -15.70 17.84
C ASP A 36 22.75 -15.48 17.16
N GLY A 37 23.28 -14.26 17.19
CA GLY A 37 24.57 -13.90 16.59
C GLY A 37 24.48 -13.34 15.17
N ALA A 38 23.30 -13.37 14.54
CA ALA A 38 23.08 -12.68 13.28
C ALA A 38 23.28 -11.16 13.47
N HIS A 39 23.90 -10.53 12.50
CA HIS A 39 24.19 -9.09 12.59
C HIS A 39 24.33 -8.44 11.22
N GLY A 40 24.34 -7.12 11.24
CA GLY A 40 24.44 -6.28 10.06
C GLY A 40 24.91 -4.87 10.43
N THR A 41 25.62 -4.21 9.52
CA THR A 41 25.97 -2.79 9.68
C THR A 41 25.84 -2.03 8.38
N ALA A 42 25.43 -0.76 8.47
CA ALA A 42 25.42 0.17 7.36
C ALA A 42 25.77 1.58 7.86
N ARG A 43 26.48 2.34 7.02
CA ARG A 43 26.64 3.79 7.22
C ARG A 43 25.40 4.50 6.72
N THR A 44 24.99 5.54 7.44
CA THR A 44 23.88 6.39 7.00
C THR A 44 24.26 7.19 5.75
N PHE A 45 23.33 7.34 4.80
CA PHE A 45 23.42 8.30 3.70
C PHE A 45 22.51 9.50 3.99
N GLN A 46 22.86 10.69 3.47
CA GLN A 46 22.06 11.90 3.68
C GLN A 46 21.13 12.20 2.49
N VAL A 47 19.90 12.63 2.78
CA VAL A 47 18.96 13.22 1.80
C VAL A 47 18.27 14.40 2.46
N ALA A 48 18.37 15.58 1.84
CA ALA A 48 17.81 16.85 2.29
C ALA A 48 18.07 17.17 3.78
N GLY A 49 19.25 16.81 4.29
CA GLY A 49 19.63 17.02 5.69
C GLY A 49 19.18 15.95 6.68
N HIS A 50 18.46 14.91 6.22
CA HIS A 50 18.10 13.72 7.00
C HIS A 50 19.07 12.57 6.73
N HIS A 51 19.24 11.67 7.70
CA HIS A 51 20.20 10.57 7.61
C HIS A 51 19.50 9.22 7.73
N TYR A 52 19.71 8.34 6.74
CA TYR A 52 18.99 7.07 6.65
C TYR A 52 19.95 5.90 6.50
N ALA A 53 19.56 4.74 7.03
CA ALA A 53 20.26 3.49 6.78
C ALA A 53 19.25 2.37 6.53
N LEU A 54 19.57 1.51 5.55
CA LEU A 54 18.95 0.18 5.41
C LEU A 54 20.05 -0.83 5.75
N VAL A 55 19.92 -1.47 6.91
CA VAL A 55 20.91 -2.39 7.47
C VAL A 55 20.59 -3.81 7.03
N PRO A 56 21.39 -4.45 6.15
CA PRO A 56 21.22 -5.86 5.83
C PRO A 56 21.72 -6.72 7.01
N VAL A 57 20.87 -7.60 7.49
CA VAL A 57 21.16 -8.58 8.54
C VAL A 57 21.34 -9.94 7.89
N SER A 58 22.41 -10.64 8.23
CA SER A 58 22.71 -11.96 7.68
C SER A 58 23.10 -12.94 8.78
N GLY A 59 22.96 -14.23 8.49
CA GLY A 59 23.27 -15.31 9.43
C GLY A 59 22.15 -15.61 10.41
N LEU A 60 20.91 -15.23 10.09
CA LEU A 60 19.74 -15.60 10.91
C LEU A 60 19.60 -17.12 10.92
N THR A 61 19.34 -17.67 12.10
CA THR A 61 19.07 -19.10 12.25
C THR A 61 17.68 -19.40 11.67
N PRO A 62 17.53 -20.24 10.63
CA PRO A 62 16.21 -20.53 10.04
C PRO A 62 15.22 -21.13 11.05
N GLY A 63 13.95 -20.76 10.93
CA GLY A 63 12.86 -21.24 11.78
C GLY A 63 12.88 -20.69 13.20
N THR A 64 13.56 -19.56 13.43
CA THR A 64 13.64 -18.96 14.76
C THR A 64 13.00 -17.57 14.79
N SER A 65 12.70 -17.13 16.00
CA SER A 65 12.26 -15.77 16.30
C SER A 65 13.33 -15.16 17.20
N THR A 66 14.27 -14.43 16.63
CA THR A 66 15.41 -13.88 17.38
C THR A 66 15.14 -12.42 17.77
N PRO A 67 15.22 -12.05 19.06
CA PRO A 67 15.27 -10.66 19.47
C PRO A 67 16.47 -9.94 18.85
N TYR A 68 16.32 -8.64 18.59
CA TYR A 68 17.42 -7.82 18.08
C TYR A 68 17.47 -6.44 18.75
N GLU A 69 18.65 -5.83 18.68
CA GLU A 69 18.92 -4.47 19.13
C GLU A 69 19.42 -3.63 17.95
N VAL A 70 19.17 -2.31 18.02
CA VAL A 70 19.78 -1.33 17.11
C VAL A 70 20.78 -0.49 17.88
N ILE A 71 21.96 -0.31 17.30
CA ILE A 71 23.10 0.39 17.88
C ILE A 71 23.56 1.47 16.89
N LEU A 72 23.70 2.71 17.36
CA LEU A 72 24.26 3.82 16.58
C LEU A 72 25.60 4.23 17.20
N ASP A 73 26.68 4.15 16.43
CA ASP A 73 28.05 4.46 16.88
C ASP A 73 28.42 3.83 18.25
N GLY A 74 28.02 2.57 18.45
CA GLY A 74 28.27 1.80 19.68
C GLY A 74 27.28 2.04 20.83
N THR A 75 26.31 2.95 20.67
CA THR A 75 25.25 3.19 21.66
C THR A 75 23.96 2.47 21.28
N ARG A 76 23.43 1.62 22.16
CA ARG A 76 22.13 0.96 21.93
C ARG A 76 21.01 2.01 21.98
N VAL A 77 20.21 2.07 20.93
CA VAL A 77 19.07 2.99 20.77
C VAL A 77 17.72 2.28 20.64
N TRP A 78 17.72 0.97 20.41
CA TRP A 78 16.51 0.14 20.35
C TRP A 78 16.73 -1.23 21.01
N PRO A 79 15.75 -1.76 21.76
CA PRO A 79 14.54 -1.07 22.21
C PRO A 79 14.85 0.08 23.17
N PRO A 80 13.96 1.10 23.30
CA PRO A 80 14.09 2.11 24.34
C PRO A 80 14.09 1.46 25.73
N PRO A 81 14.87 1.98 26.70
CA PRO A 81 14.99 1.37 28.04
C PRO A 81 13.66 1.11 28.76
N ASP A 82 12.70 2.02 28.57
CA ASP A 82 11.38 1.97 29.22
C ASP A 82 10.25 1.56 28.26
N SER A 83 10.58 0.78 27.20
CA SER A 83 9.58 0.30 26.25
C SER A 83 8.51 -0.54 26.96
N PRO A 84 7.20 -0.24 26.80
CA PRO A 84 6.13 -1.07 27.34
C PRO A 84 5.90 -2.34 26.51
N PHE A 85 6.53 -2.43 25.33
CA PHE A 85 6.36 -3.55 24.41
C PHE A 85 7.43 -4.64 24.61
N PRO A 86 7.12 -5.90 24.27
CA PRO A 86 8.12 -6.96 24.21
C PRO A 86 9.31 -6.61 23.30
N PRO A 87 10.46 -7.29 23.43
CA PRO A 87 11.56 -7.12 22.49
C PRO A 87 11.11 -7.33 21.04
N SER A 88 11.54 -6.45 20.14
CA SER A 88 11.36 -6.65 18.71
C SER A 88 12.13 -7.88 18.26
N VAL A 89 11.53 -8.67 17.38
CA VAL A 89 12.12 -9.92 16.89
C VAL A 89 12.16 -9.94 15.37
N ILE A 90 13.16 -10.64 14.82
CA ILE A 90 13.19 -11.03 13.42
C ILE A 90 12.79 -12.50 13.36
N ARG A 91 11.75 -12.80 12.58
CA ARG A 91 11.32 -14.17 12.30
C ARG A 91 11.87 -14.62 10.95
N SER A 92 12.74 -15.61 10.98
CA SER A 92 13.22 -16.33 9.80
C SER A 92 12.29 -17.51 9.56
N GLY A 93 11.15 -17.30 8.89
CA GLY A 93 10.12 -18.34 8.70
C GLY A 93 10.64 -19.64 8.05
N LEU A 94 9.99 -20.78 8.34
CA LEU A 94 10.21 -22.05 7.64
C LEU A 94 9.33 -22.16 6.40
N THR A 95 9.78 -22.93 5.40
CA THR A 95 9.04 -23.16 4.15
C THR A 95 7.76 -23.97 4.31
N GLU A 96 7.56 -24.66 5.45
CA GLU A 96 6.40 -25.52 5.70
C GLU A 96 5.32 -24.86 6.57
N ASP A 97 5.59 -23.70 7.17
CA ASP A 97 4.60 -23.02 8.02
C ASP A 97 3.53 -22.29 7.19
N PRO A 98 2.30 -22.12 7.72
CA PRO A 98 1.30 -21.26 7.09
C PRO A 98 1.81 -19.81 7.01
N VAL A 99 1.72 -19.21 5.83
CA VAL A 99 2.03 -17.79 5.60
C VAL A 99 0.80 -16.94 5.92
N ARG A 100 0.93 -16.00 6.85
CA ARG A 100 -0.10 -15.04 7.25
C ARG A 100 0.21 -13.65 6.70
N VAL A 101 -0.56 -13.27 5.68
CA VAL A 101 -0.49 -11.97 5.03
C VAL A 101 -1.60 -11.09 5.61
N VAL A 102 -1.23 -10.08 6.40
CA VAL A 102 -2.19 -9.06 6.87
C VAL A 102 -2.10 -7.86 5.94
N PHE A 103 -3.25 -7.29 5.53
CA PHE A 103 -3.26 -6.15 4.62
C PHE A 103 -4.39 -5.16 4.86
N GLY A 104 -4.15 -3.92 4.40
CA GLY A 104 -5.11 -2.83 4.35
C GLY A 104 -4.50 -1.56 3.75
N SER A 105 -5.29 -0.49 3.61
CA SER A 105 -4.86 0.83 3.13
C SER A 105 -5.57 1.96 3.89
N CYS A 106 -5.29 3.21 3.52
CA CYS A 106 -6.00 4.40 3.99
C CYS A 106 -5.90 4.57 5.51
N ARG A 107 -4.68 4.87 5.96
CA ARG A 107 -4.38 5.10 7.37
C ARG A 107 -4.04 6.56 7.60
N TRP A 108 -4.96 7.31 8.20
CA TRP A 108 -4.60 8.54 8.89
C TRP A 108 -3.78 8.21 10.13
N ALA A 109 -2.76 9.01 10.43
CA ALA A 109 -2.08 8.87 11.71
C ALA A 109 -3.07 9.08 12.86
N ALA A 110 -3.05 8.18 13.84
CA ALA A 110 -3.84 8.35 15.05
C ALA A 110 -3.38 9.64 15.78
N PRO A 111 -4.31 10.46 16.30
CA PRO A 111 -3.91 11.57 17.15
C PRO A 111 -3.23 11.05 18.42
N PRO A 112 -2.43 11.88 19.11
CA PRO A 112 -1.89 11.53 20.43
C PRO A 112 -2.97 11.03 21.39
N ALA A 113 -2.60 10.18 22.36
CA ALA A 113 -3.54 9.47 23.23
C ALA A 113 -4.53 10.35 24.05
N ASP A 114 -4.22 11.64 24.23
CA ASP A 114 -5.07 12.63 24.89
C ASP A 114 -6.00 13.38 23.92
N GLY A 115 -5.82 13.19 22.61
CA GLY A 115 -6.60 13.76 21.53
C GLY A 115 -7.92 13.05 21.30
N LYS A 116 -8.91 13.79 20.76
CA LYS A 116 -10.14 13.17 20.25
C LYS A 116 -9.84 12.58 18.88
N ASP A 117 -9.96 11.27 18.77
CA ASP A 117 -9.95 10.57 17.49
C ASP A 117 -11.32 10.71 16.78
N PRO A 118 -11.39 11.41 15.64
CA PRO A 118 -12.63 11.57 14.90
C PRO A 118 -13.01 10.34 14.06
N VAL A 119 -12.06 9.44 13.78
CA VAL A 119 -12.25 8.30 12.86
C VAL A 119 -12.39 6.95 13.57
N GLY A 120 -12.02 6.88 14.85
CA GLY A 120 -12.17 5.70 15.70
C GLY A 120 -10.90 4.85 15.73
N PRO A 121 -10.83 3.77 16.52
CA PRO A 121 -9.57 3.10 16.85
C PRO A 121 -8.79 2.63 15.61
N ASP A 122 -7.48 2.85 15.60
CA ASP A 122 -6.56 2.38 14.57
C ASP A 122 -6.42 0.85 14.62
N ALA A 123 -6.56 0.22 13.45
CA ALA A 123 -6.44 -1.24 13.34
C ALA A 123 -4.99 -1.74 13.49
N LEU A 124 -3.98 -0.93 13.16
CA LEU A 124 -2.58 -1.28 13.41
C LEU A 124 -2.25 -1.20 14.90
N ASP A 125 -2.77 -0.21 15.63
CA ASP A 125 -2.61 -0.13 17.09
C ASP A 125 -3.26 -1.34 17.78
N ALA A 126 -4.48 -1.71 17.35
CA ALA A 126 -5.15 -2.88 17.88
C ALA A 126 -4.41 -4.20 17.54
N LEU A 127 -3.76 -4.27 16.38
CA LEU A 127 -2.89 -5.40 16.03
C LEU A 127 -1.63 -5.43 16.91
N ALA A 128 -0.97 -4.30 17.08
CA ALA A 128 0.21 -4.15 17.94
C ALA A 128 -0.11 -4.57 19.38
N ALA A 129 -1.22 -4.06 19.94
CA ALA A 129 -1.68 -4.43 21.28
C ALA A 129 -1.94 -5.93 21.42
N ARG A 130 -2.59 -6.57 20.42
CA ARG A 130 -2.80 -8.02 20.41
C ARG A 130 -1.48 -8.78 20.44
N LEU A 131 -0.52 -8.41 19.60
CA LEU A 131 0.78 -9.07 19.54
C LEU A 131 1.63 -8.84 20.80
N ALA A 132 1.52 -7.65 21.41
CA ALA A 132 2.23 -7.33 22.64
C ALA A 132 1.66 -8.12 23.84
N ALA A 133 0.34 -8.33 23.87
CA ALA A 133 -0.33 -9.10 24.91
C ALA A 133 -0.10 -10.62 24.82
N ASP A 134 0.15 -11.14 23.61
CA ASP A 134 0.45 -12.56 23.36
C ASP A 134 1.61 -12.73 22.37
N PRO A 135 2.87 -12.53 22.81
CA PRO A 135 4.05 -12.55 21.93
C PRO A 135 4.30 -13.88 21.22
N ASP A 136 3.86 -14.98 21.83
CA ASP A 136 3.95 -16.34 21.29
C ASP A 136 2.71 -16.75 20.47
N GLY A 137 1.71 -15.87 20.41
CA GLY A 137 0.44 -16.08 19.74
C GLY A 137 0.50 -15.99 18.21
N GLU A 138 -0.69 -16.01 17.60
CA GLU A 138 -0.83 -15.84 16.17
C GLU A 138 -0.39 -14.45 15.73
N ARG A 139 0.53 -14.38 14.75
CA ARG A 139 1.06 -13.12 14.24
C ARG A 139 1.19 -13.11 12.71
N PRO A 140 1.20 -11.92 12.09
CA PRO A 140 1.49 -11.80 10.66
C PRO A 140 2.94 -12.21 10.37
N ASP A 141 3.14 -12.85 9.22
CA ASP A 141 4.47 -13.03 8.62
C ASP A 141 4.85 -11.80 7.79
N VAL A 142 3.85 -11.10 7.22
CA VAL A 142 4.04 -9.84 6.51
C VAL A 142 2.81 -8.95 6.62
N LEU A 143 3.05 -7.64 6.71
CA LEU A 143 2.05 -6.58 6.60
C LEU A 143 2.13 -5.93 5.20
N LEU A 144 1.04 -5.97 4.43
CA LEU A 144 0.93 -5.26 3.14
C LEU A 144 0.12 -3.98 3.32
N LEU A 145 0.74 -2.83 3.04
CA LEU A 145 0.06 -1.54 3.07
C LEU A 145 -0.14 -1.07 1.62
N LEU A 146 -1.40 -1.03 1.19
CA LEU A 146 -1.81 -0.94 -0.22
C LEU A 146 -2.21 0.49 -0.62
N GLY A 147 -1.43 1.48 -0.18
CA GLY A 147 -1.69 2.90 -0.44
C GLY A 147 -2.06 3.71 0.80
N ASP A 148 -1.91 5.03 0.69
CA ASP A 148 -2.32 6.03 1.68
C ASP A 148 -1.69 5.81 3.06
N GLN A 149 -0.36 5.68 3.10
CA GLN A 149 0.36 5.60 4.37
C GLN A 149 0.58 6.97 5.01
N VAL A 150 0.57 8.02 4.17
CA VAL A 150 0.57 9.42 4.55
C VAL A 150 -0.44 10.19 3.70
N TYR A 151 -0.96 11.30 4.23
CA TYR A 151 -1.91 12.16 3.53
C TYR A 151 -1.31 13.54 3.39
N ALA A 152 -0.79 13.82 2.20
CA ALA A 152 -0.01 15.01 1.95
C ALA A 152 -0.89 16.25 1.68
N ASP A 153 -2.17 16.04 1.37
CA ASP A 153 -3.19 17.05 1.09
C ASP A 153 -4.27 17.16 2.18
N GLU A 154 -4.45 16.11 3.00
CA GLU A 154 -5.36 16.10 4.16
C GLU A 154 -4.60 16.08 5.50
N LEU A 155 -4.09 17.24 5.89
CA LEU A 155 -3.22 17.34 7.06
C LEU A 155 -3.96 17.31 8.39
N SER A 156 -3.35 16.68 9.40
CA SER A 156 -3.79 16.76 10.79
C SER A 156 -3.71 18.21 11.33
N PRO A 157 -4.48 18.56 12.38
CA PRO A 157 -4.36 19.87 13.02
C PRO A 157 -2.95 20.17 13.55
N ALA A 158 -2.18 19.15 13.97
CA ALA A 158 -0.83 19.33 14.47
C ALA A 158 0.13 19.66 13.34
N THR A 159 0.07 18.90 12.24
CA THR A 159 0.90 19.12 11.05
C THR A 159 0.56 20.46 10.39
N ARG A 160 -0.72 20.83 10.28
CA ARG A 160 -1.11 22.18 9.80
C ARG A 160 -0.46 23.31 10.61
N ARG A 161 -0.41 23.19 11.94
CA ARG A 161 0.24 24.21 12.79
C ARG A 161 1.74 24.29 12.52
N ARG A 162 2.43 23.14 12.47
CA ARG A 162 3.87 23.08 12.16
C ARG A 162 4.19 23.72 10.80
N LEU A 163 3.39 23.42 9.77
CA LEU A 163 3.57 24.02 8.45
C LEU A 163 3.32 25.53 8.46
N ALA A 164 2.27 25.98 9.16
CA ALA A 164 1.97 27.41 9.29
C ALA A 164 3.10 28.17 10.00
N GLU A 165 3.67 27.60 11.06
CA GLU A 165 4.82 28.16 11.77
C GLU A 165 6.07 28.23 10.88
N ARG A 166 6.37 27.16 10.14
CA ARG A 166 7.53 27.09 9.23
C ARG A 166 7.44 28.09 8.09
N ARG A 167 6.26 28.24 7.48
CA ARG A 167 6.06 29.07 6.28
C ARG A 167 5.63 30.51 6.60
N GLY A 168 5.29 30.81 7.86
CA GLY A 168 4.75 32.12 8.27
C GLY A 168 3.28 32.33 7.88
N GLY A 169 2.52 31.26 7.65
CA GLY A 169 1.13 31.27 7.19
C GLY A 169 0.82 30.15 6.20
N LEU A 170 -0.46 29.95 5.88
CA LEU A 170 -0.95 28.96 4.89
C LEU A 170 -1.85 29.60 3.83
N ASP A 171 -1.76 30.92 3.66
CA ASP A 171 -2.58 31.68 2.69
C ASP A 171 -2.06 31.51 1.25
N GLU A 172 -0.75 31.29 1.10
CA GLU A 172 -0.11 31.07 -0.20
C GLU A 172 -0.15 29.58 -0.60
N PRO A 173 -0.29 29.26 -1.90
CA PRO A 173 -0.24 27.89 -2.40
C PRO A 173 1.04 27.14 -1.98
N PRO A 174 0.97 25.82 -1.67
CA PRO A 174 -0.22 24.95 -1.77
C PRO A 174 -1.19 25.05 -0.58
N GLY A 175 -1.04 26.07 0.27
CA GLY A 175 -1.88 26.28 1.43
C GLY A 175 -1.66 25.23 2.51
N ALA A 176 -2.75 24.70 3.08
CA ALA A 176 -2.73 23.69 4.14
C ALA A 176 -2.44 22.26 3.63
N GLN A 177 -1.42 22.13 2.78
CA GLN A 177 -0.90 20.88 2.21
C GLN A 177 0.63 20.92 2.23
N VAL A 178 1.29 19.77 2.25
CA VAL A 178 2.76 19.64 2.12
C VAL A 178 3.28 20.26 0.80
N ALA A 179 4.50 20.77 0.76
CA ALA A 179 5.08 21.41 -0.41
C ALA A 179 6.43 20.81 -0.80
N ASP A 180 7.24 20.42 0.19
CA ASP A 180 8.63 20.02 -0.02
C ASP A 180 9.01 18.78 0.81
N TYR A 181 10.24 18.30 0.62
CA TYR A 181 10.74 17.06 1.23
C TYR A 181 10.72 17.09 2.76
N GLU A 182 11.11 18.22 3.38
CA GLU A 182 11.09 18.37 4.84
C GLU A 182 9.69 18.19 5.41
N GLU A 183 8.68 18.66 4.69
CA GLU A 183 7.30 18.54 5.15
C GLU A 183 6.72 17.14 4.90
N TYR A 184 7.20 16.43 3.88
CA TYR A 184 6.94 14.99 3.76
C TYR A 184 7.54 14.20 4.93
N THR A 185 8.76 14.53 5.38
CA THR A 185 9.36 13.82 6.54
C THR A 185 8.53 14.01 7.81
N GLN A 186 7.83 15.14 7.95
CA GLN A 186 6.90 15.38 9.05
C GLN A 186 5.66 14.47 8.98
N LEU A 187 5.17 14.11 7.78
CA LEU A 187 4.07 13.14 7.64
C LEU A 187 4.50 11.74 8.07
N TYR A 188 5.71 11.32 7.68
CA TYR A 188 6.24 10.02 8.09
C TYR A 188 6.56 9.97 9.58
N ASP A 189 7.10 11.06 10.16
CA ASP A 189 7.26 11.20 11.60
C ASP A 189 5.90 11.07 12.32
N GLU A 190 4.87 11.79 11.87
CA GLU A 190 3.53 11.69 12.45
C GLU A 190 2.94 10.28 12.30
N SER A 191 3.09 9.66 11.13
CA SER A 191 2.49 8.34 10.84
C SER A 191 3.19 7.20 11.57
N TRP A 192 4.53 7.23 11.70
CA TRP A 192 5.32 6.07 12.17
C TRP A 192 5.95 6.26 13.55
N SER A 193 5.87 7.44 14.17
CA SER A 193 6.36 7.65 15.54
C SER A 193 5.36 7.22 16.61
N ASP A 194 4.12 6.86 16.26
CA ASP A 194 3.20 6.21 17.20
C ASP A 194 3.88 4.97 17.84
N PRO A 195 3.95 4.85 19.18
CA PRO A 195 4.69 3.77 19.82
C PRO A 195 4.25 2.36 19.43
N ALA A 196 2.94 2.14 19.24
CA ALA A 196 2.38 0.84 18.91
C ALA A 196 2.67 0.47 17.45
N VAL A 197 2.45 1.40 16.52
CA VAL A 197 2.81 1.21 15.10
C VAL A 197 4.32 1.08 14.92
N ARG A 198 5.12 1.91 15.59
CA ARG A 198 6.59 1.84 15.54
C ARG A 198 7.09 0.48 16.02
N TRP A 199 6.53 -0.03 17.11
CA TRP A 199 6.86 -1.37 17.59
C TRP A 199 6.38 -2.47 16.63
N LEU A 200 5.15 -2.38 16.10
CA LEU A 200 4.63 -3.34 15.12
C LEU A 200 5.53 -3.43 13.89
N LEU A 201 5.89 -2.29 13.31
CA LEU A 201 6.77 -2.22 12.14
C LEU A 201 8.20 -2.67 12.45
N SER A 202 8.64 -2.62 13.71
CA SER A 202 9.95 -3.15 14.11
C SER A 202 10.01 -4.68 14.16
N THR A 203 8.87 -5.37 14.23
CA THR A 203 8.81 -6.82 14.47
C THR A 203 8.04 -7.58 13.38
N VAL A 204 7.26 -6.90 12.55
CA VAL A 204 6.56 -7.48 11.40
C VAL A 204 7.11 -6.88 10.11
N PRO A 205 7.67 -7.70 9.19
CA PRO A 205 8.07 -7.23 7.87
C PRO A 205 6.93 -6.53 7.15
N SER A 206 7.21 -5.43 6.46
CA SER A 206 6.21 -4.67 5.73
C SER A 206 6.56 -4.47 4.26
N CYS A 207 5.56 -4.63 3.40
CA CYS A 207 5.62 -4.31 1.97
C CYS A 207 4.60 -3.20 1.69
N MET A 208 5.02 -2.15 1.00
CA MET A 208 4.20 -0.95 0.79
C MET A 208 4.10 -0.59 -0.70
N ILE A 209 3.04 0.09 -1.09
CA ILE A 209 2.89 0.81 -2.36
C ILE A 209 2.12 2.09 -2.04
N PHE A 210 2.48 3.21 -2.67
CA PHE A 210 1.74 4.47 -2.53
C PHE A 210 0.35 4.42 -3.18
N ASP A 211 -0.50 5.36 -2.78
CA ASP A 211 -1.67 5.79 -3.56
C ASP A 211 -1.57 7.26 -3.94
N ASP A 212 -2.68 7.90 -4.29
CA ASP A 212 -2.73 9.32 -4.58
C ASP A 212 -2.43 10.19 -3.36
N HIS A 213 -3.00 9.97 -2.18
CA HIS A 213 -2.78 10.89 -1.04
C HIS A 213 -1.32 10.92 -0.54
N ASP A 214 -0.50 9.93 -0.90
CA ASP A 214 0.96 10.01 -0.74
C ASP A 214 1.59 11.16 -1.54
N VAL A 215 0.90 11.69 -2.56
CA VAL A 215 1.32 12.82 -3.41
C VAL A 215 0.29 13.93 -3.46
N ILE A 216 -0.99 13.69 -3.72
CA ILE A 216 -2.17 14.56 -3.61
C ILE A 216 -3.38 13.73 -4.10
N ASP A 217 -4.55 13.94 -3.51
CA ASP A 217 -5.83 13.42 -4.03
C ASP A 217 -5.93 13.54 -5.57
N ASP A 218 -6.44 12.50 -6.23
CA ASP A 218 -6.63 12.44 -7.68
C ASP A 218 -5.29 12.42 -8.48
N TRP A 219 -4.15 12.11 -7.83
CA TRP A 219 -2.85 12.11 -8.49
C TRP A 219 -2.84 11.17 -9.71
N ASN A 220 -2.51 11.77 -10.87
CA ASN A 220 -2.52 11.13 -12.18
C ASN A 220 -3.91 10.63 -12.61
N THR A 221 -4.98 11.32 -12.23
CA THR A 221 -6.35 11.02 -12.70
C THR A 221 -6.55 11.32 -14.19
N SER A 222 -5.87 12.31 -14.80
CA SER A 222 -5.92 12.56 -16.25
C SER A 222 -4.81 13.46 -16.77
N ALA A 223 -4.57 13.45 -18.10
CA ALA A 223 -3.60 14.34 -18.73
C ALA A 223 -3.98 15.83 -18.55
N ALA A 224 -5.28 16.12 -18.58
CA ALA A 224 -5.75 17.48 -18.39
C ALA A 224 -5.63 17.91 -16.92
N TRP A 225 -5.82 17.01 -15.94
CA TRP A 225 -5.53 17.29 -14.54
C TRP A 225 -4.04 17.56 -14.33
N LEU A 226 -3.17 16.73 -14.93
CA LEU A 226 -1.73 16.89 -14.83
C LEU A 226 -1.26 18.21 -15.46
N ALA A 227 -1.87 18.64 -16.58
CA ALA A 227 -1.60 19.93 -17.20
C ALA A 227 -1.95 21.10 -16.27
N ASP A 228 -3.09 21.04 -15.58
CA ASP A 228 -3.52 22.05 -14.61
C ASP A 228 -2.53 22.09 -13.42
N MET A 229 -2.14 20.93 -12.89
CA MET A 229 -1.15 20.84 -11.81
C MET A 229 0.20 21.41 -12.22
N ARG A 230 0.70 21.05 -13.41
CA ARG A 230 1.97 21.57 -13.96
C ARG A 230 1.94 23.08 -14.21
N ALA A 231 0.76 23.69 -14.35
CA ALA A 231 0.62 25.14 -14.47
C ALA A 231 0.72 25.87 -13.12
N THR A 232 0.60 25.16 -11.99
CA THR A 232 0.83 25.75 -10.67
C THR A 232 2.32 25.97 -10.40
N SER A 233 2.64 26.97 -9.58
CA SER A 233 4.02 27.30 -9.21
C SER A 233 4.68 26.29 -8.27
N TRP A 234 3.89 25.47 -7.57
CA TRP A 234 4.35 24.62 -6.47
C TRP A 234 4.41 23.13 -6.82
N TRP A 235 3.66 22.68 -7.85
CA TRP A 235 3.57 21.25 -8.20
C TRP A 235 4.92 20.58 -8.42
N ARG A 236 5.84 21.28 -9.09
CA ARG A 236 7.16 20.71 -9.41
C ARG A 236 7.95 20.34 -8.16
N GLU A 237 7.91 21.16 -7.12
CA GLU A 237 8.60 20.83 -5.87
C GLU A 237 7.92 19.66 -5.15
N ARG A 238 6.58 19.70 -5.11
CA ARG A 238 5.74 18.68 -4.48
C ARG A 238 5.98 17.30 -5.07
N ILE A 239 5.89 17.14 -6.40
CA ILE A 239 6.01 15.83 -7.05
C ILE A 239 7.42 15.25 -6.88
N LEU A 240 8.45 16.08 -7.01
CA LEU A 240 9.83 15.65 -6.78
C LEU A 240 10.04 15.17 -5.35
N SER A 241 9.57 15.95 -4.39
CA SER A 241 9.69 15.63 -2.96
C SER A 241 8.88 14.39 -2.58
N GLY A 242 7.68 14.23 -3.15
CA GLY A 242 6.83 13.06 -2.96
C GLY A 242 7.53 11.79 -3.42
N LEU A 243 8.03 11.76 -4.67
CA LEU A 243 8.75 10.61 -5.21
C LEU A 243 10.07 10.31 -4.47
N MET A 244 10.82 11.35 -4.07
CA MET A 244 12.03 11.18 -3.25
C MET A 244 11.71 10.57 -1.89
N SER A 245 10.68 11.08 -1.21
CA SER A 245 10.27 10.59 0.11
C SER A 245 9.73 9.17 0.02
N TYR A 246 8.87 8.87 -0.95
CA TYR A 246 8.37 7.54 -1.22
C TYR A 246 9.50 6.53 -1.46
N TRP A 247 10.53 6.92 -2.23
CA TRP A 247 11.69 6.06 -2.44
C TRP A 247 12.39 5.71 -1.12
N VAL A 248 12.70 6.71 -0.28
CA VAL A 248 13.47 6.51 0.96
C VAL A 248 12.67 5.77 2.02
N TYR A 249 11.43 6.19 2.26
CA TYR A 249 10.61 5.69 3.36
C TYR A 249 9.96 4.35 3.01
N GLN A 250 9.43 4.19 1.79
CA GLN A 250 8.62 3.03 1.43
C GLN A 250 9.31 2.06 0.46
N HIS A 251 9.63 2.52 -0.75
CA HIS A 251 10.05 1.63 -1.85
C HIS A 251 11.38 0.94 -1.60
N LEU A 252 12.40 1.66 -1.09
CA LEU A 252 13.72 1.11 -0.83
C LEU A 252 13.67 -0.16 0.05
N GLY A 253 12.77 -0.18 1.05
CA GLY A 253 12.63 -1.34 1.94
C GLY A 253 11.84 -2.51 1.32
N ASN A 254 11.13 -2.32 0.21
CA ASN A 254 10.39 -3.41 -0.42
C ASN A 254 11.31 -4.42 -1.13
N LEU A 255 12.46 -3.94 -1.60
CA LEU A 255 13.39 -4.67 -2.45
C LEU A 255 14.12 -5.78 -1.68
N ALA A 256 14.33 -6.92 -2.33
CA ALA A 256 15.09 -8.01 -1.73
C ALA A 256 16.59 -7.67 -1.62
N PRO A 257 17.34 -8.26 -0.66
CA PRO A 257 18.79 -8.03 -0.56
C PRO A 257 19.57 -8.26 -1.85
N ALA A 258 19.20 -9.28 -2.65
CA ALA A 258 19.82 -9.54 -3.94
C ALA A 258 19.53 -8.43 -4.96
N GLU A 259 18.30 -7.93 -4.99
CA GLU A 259 17.91 -6.81 -5.86
C GLU A 259 18.59 -5.50 -5.43
N LEU A 260 18.68 -5.24 -4.12
CA LEU A 260 19.41 -4.08 -3.58
C LEU A 260 20.89 -4.09 -3.97
N ALA A 261 21.51 -5.27 -4.06
CA ALA A 261 22.92 -5.39 -4.47
C ALA A 261 23.14 -5.00 -5.94
N GLU A 262 22.12 -5.18 -6.79
CA GLU A 262 22.15 -4.85 -8.23
C GLU A 262 21.53 -3.48 -8.54
N ASN A 263 20.87 -2.84 -7.56
CA ASN A 263 20.17 -1.58 -7.75
C ASN A 263 21.15 -0.40 -7.92
N THR A 264 21.20 0.14 -9.14
CA THR A 264 22.13 1.22 -9.52
C THR A 264 21.86 2.54 -8.78
N LEU A 265 20.59 2.86 -8.51
CA LEU A 265 20.23 4.06 -7.74
C LEU A 265 20.69 3.93 -6.29
N TYR A 266 20.41 2.79 -5.65
CA TYR A 266 20.83 2.56 -4.28
C TYR A 266 22.36 2.56 -4.13
N ALA A 267 23.08 1.99 -5.09
CA ALA A 267 24.53 2.07 -5.14
C ALA A 267 25.02 3.53 -5.24
N ALA A 268 24.41 4.34 -6.11
CA ALA A 268 24.75 5.76 -6.26
C ALA A 268 24.44 6.57 -4.98
N VAL A 269 23.30 6.30 -4.34
CA VAL A 269 22.89 6.94 -3.07
C VAL A 269 23.91 6.61 -1.97
N ARG A 270 24.31 5.34 -1.83
CA ARG A 270 25.29 4.92 -0.83
C ARG A 270 26.70 5.45 -1.07
N ALA A 271 27.08 5.68 -2.33
CA ALA A 271 28.38 6.22 -2.70
C ALA A 271 28.48 7.74 -2.50
N THR A 272 27.35 8.42 -2.30
CA THR A 272 27.30 9.88 -2.21
C THR A 272 27.03 10.31 -0.76
N PRO A 273 27.89 11.12 -0.11
CA PRO A 273 27.67 11.56 1.27
C PRO A 273 26.31 12.25 1.46
N ASP A 274 25.95 13.13 0.52
CA ASP A 274 24.62 13.73 0.39
C ASP A 274 24.03 13.39 -0.98
N ALA A 275 23.07 12.47 -0.98
CA ALA A 275 22.42 11.94 -2.17
C ALA A 275 21.18 12.75 -2.60
N THR A 276 20.95 13.95 -2.05
CA THR A 276 19.79 14.79 -2.39
C THR A 276 19.67 15.02 -3.89
N ALA A 277 20.77 15.43 -4.55
CA ALA A 277 20.76 15.70 -5.98
C ALA A 277 20.50 14.43 -6.81
N VAL A 278 21.06 13.30 -6.39
CA VAL A 278 20.89 11.99 -7.05
C VAL A 278 19.43 11.57 -7.03
N LEU A 279 18.78 11.62 -5.85
CA LEU A 279 17.37 11.27 -5.74
C LEU A 279 16.46 12.29 -6.42
N ARG A 280 16.82 13.57 -6.40
CA ARG A 280 16.04 14.61 -7.08
C ARG A 280 16.09 14.46 -8.60
N GLU A 281 17.24 14.10 -9.17
CA GLU A 281 17.37 13.77 -10.60
C GLU A 281 16.57 12.52 -10.96
N PHE A 282 16.63 11.49 -10.13
CA PHE A 282 15.82 10.29 -10.30
C PHE A 282 14.32 10.60 -10.30
N ALA A 283 13.83 11.35 -9.30
CA ALA A 283 12.43 11.78 -9.23
C ALA A 283 12.03 12.68 -10.42
N ALA A 284 12.95 13.53 -10.88
CA ALA A 284 12.72 14.36 -12.07
C ALA A 284 12.53 13.52 -13.33
N ARG A 285 13.32 12.46 -13.48
CA ARG A 285 13.20 11.52 -14.60
C ARG A 285 11.91 10.71 -14.50
N ALA A 286 11.56 10.22 -13.31
CA ALA A 286 10.31 9.48 -13.09
C ALA A 286 9.05 10.32 -13.39
N ASP A 287 9.02 11.61 -13.03
CA ASP A 287 7.91 12.52 -13.36
C ASP A 287 7.85 12.88 -14.86
N ALA A 288 9.02 13.00 -15.51
CA ALA A 288 9.10 13.35 -16.93
C ALA A 288 8.79 12.18 -17.86
N ASP A 289 9.26 10.98 -17.50
CA ASP A 289 9.10 9.73 -18.22
C ASP A 289 8.77 8.61 -17.21
N PRO A 290 7.48 8.37 -16.91
CA PRO A 290 7.08 7.37 -15.94
C PRO A 290 7.57 5.96 -16.26
N ALA A 291 7.72 5.62 -17.55
CA ALA A 291 8.22 4.31 -17.98
C ALA A 291 9.72 4.10 -17.71
N SER A 292 10.45 5.17 -17.33
CA SER A 292 11.88 5.08 -16.99
C SER A 292 12.16 4.46 -15.62
N VAL A 293 11.13 4.30 -14.78
CA VAL A 293 11.22 3.80 -13.41
C VAL A 293 10.09 2.81 -13.17
N ARG A 294 10.42 1.68 -12.55
CA ARG A 294 9.45 0.71 -12.07
C ARG A 294 9.35 0.81 -10.56
N TRP A 295 8.15 1.09 -10.06
CA TRP A 295 7.85 1.03 -8.62
C TRP A 295 7.25 -0.31 -8.22
N SER A 296 6.72 -1.06 -9.19
CA SER A 296 6.22 -2.43 -9.03
C SER A 296 7.34 -3.39 -8.61
N TYR A 297 7.02 -4.37 -7.77
CA TYR A 297 8.02 -5.33 -7.28
C TYR A 297 7.41 -6.69 -6.96
N ARG A 298 8.27 -7.72 -6.85
CA ARG A 298 7.89 -9.08 -6.52
C ARG A 298 8.47 -9.49 -5.17
N ARG A 299 7.68 -10.22 -4.38
CA ARG A 299 8.12 -10.90 -3.15
C ARG A 299 7.59 -12.32 -3.14
N ASP A 300 8.45 -13.28 -2.85
CA ASP A 300 8.04 -14.66 -2.63
C ASP A 300 8.19 -15.02 -1.15
N PHE A 301 7.13 -15.55 -0.57
CA PHE A 301 7.06 -16.08 0.79
C PHE A 301 6.87 -17.60 0.68
N GLY A 302 7.98 -18.31 0.45
CA GLY A 302 7.93 -19.74 0.11
C GLY A 302 7.13 -19.98 -1.17
N ARG A 303 5.99 -20.66 -1.06
CA ARG A 303 5.09 -20.96 -2.18
C ARG A 303 3.96 -19.93 -2.36
N VAL A 304 4.04 -18.78 -1.71
CA VAL A 304 3.13 -17.64 -1.92
C VAL A 304 3.89 -16.55 -2.67
N ARG A 305 3.41 -16.16 -3.85
CA ARG A 305 4.00 -15.07 -4.64
C ARG A 305 3.16 -13.81 -4.53
N LEU A 306 3.77 -12.70 -4.16
CA LEU A 306 3.20 -11.35 -4.21
C LEU A 306 3.80 -10.58 -5.38
N LEU A 307 2.95 -10.07 -6.26
CA LEU A 307 3.26 -9.08 -7.28
C LEU A 307 2.59 -7.77 -6.88
N MET A 308 3.35 -6.79 -6.42
CA MET A 308 2.84 -5.47 -6.09
C MET A 308 2.91 -4.60 -7.35
N ALA A 309 1.75 -4.21 -7.89
CA ALA A 309 1.64 -3.37 -9.07
C ALA A 309 1.43 -1.90 -8.68
N ASP A 310 2.20 -1.02 -9.28
CA ASP A 310 2.00 0.43 -9.19
C ASP A 310 0.83 0.86 -10.11
N SER A 311 -0.30 1.22 -9.51
CA SER A 311 -1.49 1.71 -10.21
C SER A 311 -1.62 3.24 -10.26
N ARG A 312 -0.56 3.99 -9.92
CA ARG A 312 -0.57 5.47 -9.86
C ARG A 312 0.49 6.10 -10.76
N ALA A 313 1.78 5.82 -10.53
CA ALA A 313 2.83 6.45 -11.31
C ALA A 313 2.99 5.78 -12.69
N ALA A 314 2.70 4.49 -12.83
CA ALA A 314 2.75 3.76 -14.10
C ALA A 314 1.65 4.12 -15.11
N ARG A 315 0.69 4.98 -14.75
CA ARG A 315 -0.47 5.28 -15.61
C ARG A 315 -0.05 5.99 -16.90
N VAL A 316 -0.62 5.55 -18.01
CA VAL A 316 -0.60 6.30 -19.28
C VAL A 316 -1.83 7.20 -19.32
N LEU A 317 -1.60 8.51 -19.34
CA LEU A 317 -2.67 9.52 -19.22
C LEU A 317 -3.19 10.05 -20.55
N ASP A 318 -2.52 9.75 -21.66
CA ASP A 318 -3.00 10.06 -23.02
C ASP A 318 -4.38 9.41 -23.21
N GLU A 319 -5.41 10.20 -23.48
CA GLU A 319 -6.80 9.73 -23.51
C GLU A 319 -7.05 8.68 -24.60
N ASP A 320 -6.31 8.74 -25.72
CA ASP A 320 -6.47 7.80 -26.84
C ASP A 320 -5.76 6.46 -26.59
N ALA A 321 -4.80 6.43 -25.65
CA ALA A 321 -3.99 5.25 -25.30
C ALA A 321 -3.95 4.99 -23.79
N ARG A 322 -5.00 5.42 -23.07
CA ARG A 322 -5.01 5.48 -21.61
C ARG A 322 -4.92 4.07 -21.02
N ALA A 323 -3.94 3.85 -20.14
CA ALA A 323 -3.69 2.56 -19.52
C ALA A 323 -3.38 2.71 -18.04
N MET A 324 -3.84 1.75 -17.22
CA MET A 324 -3.54 1.72 -15.78
C MET A 324 -2.06 1.45 -15.54
N LEU A 325 -1.49 0.55 -16.33
CA LEU A 325 -0.07 0.20 -16.36
C LEU A 325 0.46 0.54 -17.75
N ASP A 326 1.61 1.20 -17.83
CA ASP A 326 2.31 1.37 -19.09
C ASP A 326 2.72 0.00 -19.68
N PRO A 327 3.01 -0.09 -20.99
CA PRO A 327 3.32 -1.36 -21.63
C PRO A 327 4.48 -2.14 -21.00
N GLY A 328 5.48 -1.45 -20.43
CA GLY A 328 6.62 -2.07 -19.76
C GLY A 328 6.24 -2.66 -18.40
N GLU A 329 5.42 -1.96 -17.61
CA GLU A 329 4.88 -2.48 -16.35
C GLU A 329 3.88 -3.62 -16.56
N ALA A 330 3.00 -3.52 -17.57
CA ALA A 330 2.08 -4.58 -17.95
C ALA A 330 2.83 -5.86 -18.41
N ALA A 331 3.88 -5.70 -19.21
CA ALA A 331 4.72 -6.83 -19.65
C ALA A 331 5.45 -7.48 -18.47
N TRP A 332 6.00 -6.68 -17.56
CA TRP A 332 6.66 -7.19 -16.36
C TRP A 332 5.68 -7.95 -15.45
N LEU A 333 4.49 -7.39 -15.18
CA LEU A 333 3.48 -8.06 -14.36
C LEU A 333 3.10 -9.42 -14.95
N ARG A 334 2.91 -9.46 -16.28
CA ARG A 334 2.63 -10.69 -17.02
C ARG A 334 3.78 -11.70 -16.91
N GLU A 335 5.01 -11.27 -17.14
CA GLU A 335 6.20 -12.12 -17.03
C GLU A 335 6.30 -12.73 -15.62
N GLN A 336 6.15 -11.93 -14.57
CA GLN A 336 6.27 -12.39 -13.20
C GLN A 336 5.12 -13.30 -12.74
N ALA A 337 3.90 -13.06 -13.24
CA ALA A 337 2.73 -13.88 -12.94
C ALA A 337 2.81 -15.26 -13.59
N LEU A 338 3.44 -15.36 -14.77
CA LEU A 338 3.55 -16.60 -15.54
C LEU A 338 4.91 -17.30 -15.36
N ALA A 339 5.85 -16.68 -14.63
CA ALA A 339 7.16 -17.25 -14.35
C ALA A 339 7.07 -18.53 -13.51
N ASP A 340 7.82 -19.56 -13.91
CA ASP A 340 7.98 -20.84 -13.22
C ASP A 340 6.64 -21.53 -12.84
N PRO A 341 5.84 -22.01 -13.81
CA PRO A 341 4.56 -22.68 -13.53
C PRO A 341 4.69 -23.78 -12.46
N GLY A 342 3.81 -23.76 -11.45
CA GLY A 342 3.84 -24.68 -10.31
C GLY A 342 4.78 -24.26 -9.16
N SER A 343 5.51 -23.15 -9.27
CA SER A 343 6.40 -22.66 -8.21
C SER A 343 5.65 -22.09 -7.00
N CYS A 344 4.42 -21.61 -7.19
CA CYS A 344 3.58 -21.08 -6.12
C CYS A 344 2.24 -21.82 -6.04
N ASP A 345 1.71 -21.94 -4.82
CA ASP A 345 0.35 -22.42 -4.57
C ASP A 345 -0.66 -21.27 -4.49
N HIS A 346 -0.19 -20.05 -4.23
CA HIS A 346 -1.02 -18.86 -4.14
C HIS A 346 -0.33 -17.68 -4.83
N LEU A 347 -1.02 -17.06 -5.78
CA LEU A 347 -0.60 -15.83 -6.44
C LEU A 347 -1.41 -14.65 -5.88
N LEU A 348 -0.73 -13.65 -5.36
CA LEU A 348 -1.28 -12.40 -4.85
C LEU A 348 -0.86 -11.26 -5.78
N VAL A 349 -1.82 -10.45 -6.22
CA VAL A 349 -1.57 -9.22 -6.97
C VAL A 349 -2.02 -8.05 -6.11
N GLY A 350 -1.07 -7.29 -5.55
CA GLY A 350 -1.35 -6.07 -4.82
C GLY A 350 -1.53 -4.90 -5.79
N SER A 351 -2.55 -4.07 -5.57
CA SER A 351 -2.83 -2.85 -6.33
C SER A 351 -3.44 -1.85 -5.36
N SER A 352 -3.09 -0.57 -5.43
CA SER A 352 -3.70 0.42 -4.53
C SER A 352 -5.20 0.52 -4.78
N LEU A 353 -5.60 0.41 -6.05
CA LEU A 353 -6.99 0.49 -6.49
C LEU A 353 -7.64 -0.88 -6.74
N PRO A 354 -8.92 -1.07 -6.39
CA PRO A 354 -9.69 -2.26 -6.74
C PRO A 354 -9.87 -2.46 -8.25
N TRP A 355 -9.73 -3.71 -8.69
CA TRP A 355 -10.05 -4.16 -10.04
C TRP A 355 -11.58 -4.27 -10.28
N LEU A 356 -12.30 -4.92 -9.36
CA LEU A 356 -13.74 -5.19 -9.38
C LEU A 356 -14.49 -4.26 -8.41
N LEU A 357 -15.29 -3.34 -8.95
CA LEU A 357 -16.04 -2.36 -8.17
C LEU A 357 -17.52 -2.75 -7.98
N PRO A 358 -18.27 -2.05 -7.10
CA PRO A 358 -19.72 -2.04 -7.17
C PRO A 358 -20.19 -1.75 -8.60
N HIS A 359 -21.13 -2.52 -9.14
CA HIS A 359 -21.48 -2.48 -10.56
C HIS A 359 -21.83 -1.08 -11.08
N LEU A 360 -22.53 -0.27 -10.29
CA LEU A 360 -22.85 1.10 -10.70
C LEU A 360 -21.60 1.96 -10.86
N MET A 361 -20.63 1.86 -9.95
CA MET A 361 -19.37 2.61 -10.03
C MET A 361 -18.58 2.14 -11.26
N HIS A 362 -18.40 0.83 -11.43
CA HIS A 362 -17.74 0.25 -12.59
C HIS A 362 -18.32 0.75 -13.92
N ASP A 363 -19.65 0.66 -14.10
CA ASP A 363 -20.30 1.09 -15.33
C ASP A 363 -20.25 2.62 -15.52
N THR A 364 -20.24 3.40 -14.42
CA THR A 364 -20.10 4.86 -14.46
C THR A 364 -18.71 5.27 -14.89
N GLU A 365 -17.66 4.62 -14.39
CA GLU A 365 -16.28 4.88 -14.80
C GLU A 365 -16.04 4.57 -16.26
N ARG A 366 -16.48 3.39 -16.72
CA ARG A 366 -16.36 3.02 -18.13
C ARG A 366 -17.16 3.95 -19.04
N TRP A 367 -18.34 4.38 -18.60
CA TRP A 367 -19.13 5.37 -19.32
C TRP A 367 -18.42 6.71 -19.39
N SER A 368 -17.87 7.18 -18.27
CA SER A 368 -17.07 8.41 -18.22
C SER A 368 -15.87 8.33 -19.17
N ALA A 369 -15.11 7.23 -19.15
CA ALA A 369 -14.00 7.00 -20.06
C ALA A 369 -14.41 7.08 -21.54
N ALA A 370 -15.52 6.45 -21.94
CA ALA A 370 -16.04 6.56 -23.29
C ALA A 370 -16.48 7.99 -23.68
N LEU A 371 -17.04 8.75 -22.73
CA LEU A 371 -17.34 10.16 -22.96
C LEU A 371 -16.06 10.97 -23.18
N CYS A 372 -15.05 10.81 -22.33
CA CYS A 372 -13.77 11.51 -22.38
C CYS A 372 -13.02 11.26 -23.69
N ARG A 373 -13.01 10.02 -24.19
CA ARG A 373 -12.49 9.66 -25.54
C ARG A 373 -13.24 10.31 -26.71
N GLY A 374 -14.31 11.08 -26.44
CA GLY A 374 -15.01 11.83 -27.47
C GLY A 374 -15.95 11.00 -28.33
N GLU A 375 -16.33 9.78 -27.91
CA GLU A 375 -17.25 8.90 -28.65
C GLU A 375 -18.62 9.55 -28.93
N LYS A 376 -18.96 10.60 -28.18
CA LYS A 376 -20.19 11.42 -28.31
C LYS A 376 -19.92 12.88 -28.68
N GLY A 377 -18.70 13.20 -29.09
CA GLY A 377 -18.26 14.53 -29.47
C GLY A 377 -17.77 15.40 -28.29
N PRO A 378 -17.23 16.59 -28.60
CA PRO A 378 -16.40 17.38 -27.67
C PRO A 378 -17.17 18.00 -26.49
N ARG A 379 -18.50 18.14 -26.59
CA ARG A 379 -19.33 18.61 -25.46
C ARG A 379 -19.43 17.54 -24.39
N TRP A 380 -19.61 16.29 -24.80
CA TRP A 380 -19.68 15.15 -23.90
C TRP A 380 -18.31 14.80 -23.33
N ALA A 381 -17.23 14.95 -24.10
CA ALA A 381 -15.87 14.78 -23.59
C ALA A 381 -15.56 15.71 -22.42
N ARG A 382 -15.85 17.01 -22.56
CA ARG A 382 -15.69 17.99 -21.46
C ARG A 382 -16.58 17.68 -20.26
N PHE A 383 -17.79 17.19 -20.49
CA PHE A 383 -18.68 16.76 -19.41
C PHE A 383 -18.12 15.54 -18.68
N GLY A 384 -17.67 14.52 -19.41
CA GLY A 384 -17.05 13.32 -18.87
C GLY A 384 -15.82 13.65 -18.05
N GLU A 385 -14.94 14.53 -18.55
CA GLU A 385 -13.73 14.91 -17.83
C GLU A 385 -14.06 15.67 -16.53
N ARG A 386 -15.03 16.58 -16.57
CA ARG A 386 -15.51 17.25 -15.35
C ARG A 386 -16.12 16.27 -14.36
N LEU A 387 -16.85 15.25 -14.84
CA LEU A 387 -17.42 14.22 -13.98
C LEU A 387 -16.32 13.34 -13.38
N ARG A 388 -15.32 12.95 -14.18
CA ARG A 388 -14.20 12.09 -13.78
C ARG A 388 -13.50 12.65 -12.54
N ARG A 389 -13.10 13.92 -12.60
CA ARG A 389 -12.40 14.63 -11.50
C ARG A 389 -13.27 15.05 -10.33
N ALA A 390 -14.60 15.01 -10.47
CA ALA A 390 -15.50 15.44 -9.41
C ALA A 390 -16.04 14.26 -8.58
N ALA A 391 -15.75 13.04 -9.02
CA ALA A 391 -16.26 11.81 -8.45
C ALA A 391 -15.19 10.70 -8.46
N ASP A 392 -13.92 11.08 -8.62
CA ASP A 392 -12.72 10.25 -8.48
C ASP A 392 -12.84 8.95 -9.28
N LEU A 393 -13.26 9.10 -10.54
CA LEU A 393 -13.53 7.98 -11.46
C LEU A 393 -12.23 7.49 -12.10
N GLU A 394 -11.38 6.87 -11.29
CA GLU A 394 -10.00 6.56 -11.68
C GLU A 394 -9.50 5.16 -11.31
N HIS A 395 -10.40 4.26 -10.92
CA HIS A 395 -10.06 2.86 -10.69
C HIS A 395 -9.82 2.11 -12.02
N TRP A 396 -9.52 0.81 -11.94
CA TRP A 396 -9.31 -0.04 -13.11
C TRP A 396 -10.45 0.04 -14.14
N ALA A 397 -11.70 0.27 -13.73
CA ALA A 397 -12.82 0.39 -14.65
C ALA A 397 -12.76 1.67 -15.52
N ALA A 398 -12.08 2.72 -15.06
CA ALA A 398 -11.78 3.90 -15.86
C ALA A 398 -10.73 3.65 -16.97
N PHE A 399 -10.09 2.48 -16.96
CA PHE A 399 -9.09 2.01 -17.95
C PHE A 399 -9.54 0.68 -18.58
N PRO A 400 -10.52 0.69 -19.50
CA PRO A 400 -11.20 -0.53 -19.92
C PRO A 400 -10.30 -1.60 -20.55
N GLU A 401 -9.23 -1.20 -21.25
CA GLU A 401 -8.26 -2.12 -21.85
C GLU A 401 -7.40 -2.78 -20.78
N SER A 402 -6.79 -2.00 -19.88
CA SER A 402 -6.03 -2.55 -18.74
C SER A 402 -6.88 -3.41 -17.80
N PHE A 403 -8.15 -3.06 -17.59
CA PHE A 403 -9.09 -3.92 -16.86
C PHE A 403 -9.24 -5.30 -17.53
N ALA A 404 -9.33 -5.32 -18.86
CA ALA A 404 -9.49 -6.54 -19.63
C ALA A 404 -8.20 -7.36 -19.69
N ASP A 405 -7.06 -6.70 -19.84
CA ASP A 405 -5.74 -7.33 -19.83
C ASP A 405 -5.44 -7.98 -18.49
N LEU A 406 -5.75 -7.30 -17.37
CA LEU A 406 -5.64 -7.89 -16.04
C LEU A 406 -6.58 -9.11 -15.91
N ALA A 407 -7.83 -9.01 -16.34
CA ALA A 407 -8.76 -10.15 -16.32
C ALA A 407 -8.22 -11.36 -17.11
N GLY A 408 -7.63 -11.11 -18.29
CA GLY A 408 -7.00 -12.13 -19.11
C GLY A 408 -5.77 -12.74 -18.45
N LEU A 409 -4.90 -11.91 -17.86
CA LEU A 409 -3.71 -12.36 -17.14
C LEU A 409 -4.07 -13.24 -15.93
N LEU A 410 -5.04 -12.83 -15.11
CA LEU A 410 -5.48 -13.60 -13.95
C LEU A 410 -6.07 -14.96 -14.36
N ALA A 411 -6.82 -14.99 -15.47
CA ALA A 411 -7.34 -16.23 -16.03
C ALA A 411 -6.20 -17.14 -16.53
N GLU A 412 -5.22 -16.59 -17.23
CA GLU A 412 -4.09 -17.34 -17.77
C GLU A 412 -3.19 -17.90 -16.66
N ALA A 413 -2.81 -17.07 -15.70
CA ALA A 413 -2.01 -17.51 -14.54
C ALA A 413 -2.75 -18.55 -13.69
N GLY A 414 -4.09 -18.46 -13.65
CA GLY A 414 -4.95 -19.40 -12.95
C GLY A 414 -5.33 -20.66 -13.74
N SER A 415 -4.80 -20.89 -14.94
CA SER A 415 -5.20 -22.01 -15.81
C SER A 415 -4.05 -22.96 -16.12
N GLY A 416 -4.39 -24.24 -16.29
CA GLY A 416 -3.48 -25.26 -16.81
C GLY A 416 -2.65 -25.99 -15.75
N PRO A 417 -1.78 -26.92 -16.20
CA PRO A 417 -0.94 -27.71 -15.30
C PRO A 417 0.00 -26.80 -14.50
N GLY A 418 -0.12 -26.84 -13.18
CA GLY A 418 0.69 -26.00 -12.29
C GLY A 418 0.03 -24.67 -11.89
N ALA A 419 -1.24 -24.44 -12.25
CA ALA A 419 -2.00 -23.31 -11.75
C ALA A 419 -2.03 -23.27 -10.20
N PRO A 420 -1.92 -22.07 -9.60
CA PRO A 420 -2.06 -21.92 -8.15
C PRO A 420 -3.46 -22.33 -7.71
N ALA A 421 -3.64 -22.62 -6.43
CA ALA A 421 -4.96 -22.87 -5.86
C ALA A 421 -5.81 -21.58 -5.85
N THR A 422 -5.17 -20.43 -5.62
CA THR A 422 -5.83 -19.12 -5.67
C THR A 422 -5.02 -18.10 -6.45
N VAL A 423 -5.73 -17.20 -7.12
CA VAL A 423 -5.20 -15.91 -7.60
C VAL A 423 -6.01 -14.82 -6.91
N SER A 424 -5.38 -13.97 -6.10
CA SER A 424 -6.09 -12.95 -5.31
C SER A 424 -5.56 -11.56 -5.61
N VAL A 425 -6.46 -10.66 -6.03
CA VAL A 425 -6.17 -9.23 -6.13
C VAL A 425 -6.44 -8.60 -4.76
N LEU A 426 -5.41 -8.01 -4.15
CA LEU A 426 -5.50 -7.31 -2.87
C LEU A 426 -5.53 -5.81 -3.14
N SER A 427 -6.51 -5.08 -2.58
CA SER A 427 -6.65 -3.66 -2.87
C SER A 427 -7.17 -2.79 -1.72
N GLY A 428 -7.07 -1.48 -1.92
CA GLY A 428 -7.40 -0.42 -0.97
C GLY A 428 -8.35 0.66 -1.52
N ASP A 429 -8.04 1.92 -1.20
CA ASP A 429 -8.66 3.18 -1.69
C ASP A 429 -10.11 3.46 -1.23
N VAL A 430 -11.05 2.55 -1.50
CA VAL A 430 -12.51 2.86 -1.49
C VAL A 430 -13.18 2.97 -0.11
N HIS A 431 -12.42 3.06 0.97
CA HIS A 431 -12.87 3.24 2.36
C HIS A 431 -13.97 2.27 2.86
N HIS A 432 -14.05 1.08 2.27
CA HIS A 432 -14.83 -0.04 2.79
C HIS A 432 -14.18 -1.36 2.38
N ALA A 433 -14.55 -2.43 3.08
CA ALA A 433 -14.03 -3.76 2.81
C ALA A 433 -15.08 -4.66 2.15
N TYR A 434 -14.66 -5.51 1.23
CA TYR A 434 -15.52 -6.49 0.56
C TYR A 434 -14.71 -7.60 -0.11
N VAL A 435 -15.42 -8.67 -0.45
CA VAL A 435 -14.90 -9.77 -1.27
C VAL A 435 -15.74 -9.84 -2.54
N ALA A 436 -15.08 -9.85 -3.70
CA ALA A 436 -15.72 -10.04 -4.99
C ALA A 436 -15.12 -11.24 -5.73
N GLU A 437 -15.98 -12.01 -6.40
CA GLU A 437 -15.60 -13.21 -7.14
C GLU A 437 -16.03 -13.05 -8.61
N PRO A 438 -15.08 -13.02 -9.56
CA PRO A 438 -15.36 -12.95 -10.98
C PRO A 438 -15.84 -14.29 -11.55
N SER A 439 -16.48 -14.20 -12.71
CA SER A 439 -16.99 -15.29 -13.51
C SER A 439 -16.79 -14.96 -14.99
N TRP A 440 -16.26 -15.92 -15.74
CA TRP A 440 -15.98 -15.78 -17.17
C TRP A 440 -17.20 -16.22 -17.99
N PRO A 441 -17.73 -15.36 -18.89
CA PRO A 441 -18.99 -15.61 -19.60
C PRO A 441 -19.00 -16.90 -20.45
N ASP A 442 -17.86 -17.34 -20.96
CA ASP A 442 -17.75 -18.52 -21.83
C ASP A 442 -17.72 -19.85 -21.06
N GLY A 443 -17.88 -19.82 -19.73
CA GLY A 443 -17.88 -21.00 -18.86
C GLY A 443 -16.51 -21.67 -18.70
N ARG A 444 -15.46 -21.15 -19.36
CA ARG A 444 -14.06 -21.57 -19.25
C ARG A 444 -13.31 -20.64 -18.30
N GLY A 445 -13.72 -20.64 -17.03
CA GLY A 445 -12.97 -19.96 -15.99
C GLY A 445 -11.63 -20.66 -15.71
N PRO A 446 -10.71 -19.99 -15.00
CA PRO A 446 -9.46 -20.60 -14.53
C PRO A 446 -9.71 -21.79 -13.59
N ASP A 447 -8.72 -22.68 -13.51
CA ASP A 447 -8.69 -23.79 -12.54
C ASP A 447 -8.51 -23.27 -11.11
N ALA A 448 -7.75 -22.18 -10.97
CA ALA A 448 -7.56 -21.47 -9.71
C ALA A 448 -8.81 -20.70 -9.29
N ARG A 449 -9.04 -20.59 -7.98
CA ARG A 449 -10.06 -19.67 -7.47
C ARG A 449 -9.55 -18.22 -7.55
N VAL A 450 -10.18 -17.41 -8.38
CA VAL A 450 -9.85 -15.98 -8.52
C VAL A 450 -10.73 -15.15 -7.59
N LEU A 451 -10.12 -14.24 -6.83
CA LEU A 451 -10.82 -13.34 -5.90
C LEU A 451 -10.27 -11.92 -5.99
N GLN A 452 -11.12 -10.95 -5.70
CA GLN A 452 -10.66 -9.64 -5.22
C GLN A 452 -11.01 -9.48 -3.74
N LEU A 453 -10.03 -9.03 -2.98
CA LEU A 453 -10.09 -8.80 -1.55
C LEU A 453 -9.71 -7.34 -1.30
N THR A 454 -10.72 -6.51 -1.05
CA THR A 454 -10.51 -5.08 -0.79
C THR A 454 -10.67 -4.81 0.70
N CYS A 455 -9.68 -4.16 1.31
CA CYS A 455 -9.68 -3.84 2.73
C CYS A 455 -9.25 -2.39 2.99
N SER A 456 -10.23 -1.51 3.10
CA SER A 456 -10.06 -0.11 3.51
C SER A 456 -11.23 0.31 4.41
N PRO A 457 -11.07 1.25 5.35
CA PRO A 457 -9.80 1.82 5.80
C PRO A 457 -9.17 1.05 6.96
N VAL A 458 -7.86 1.23 7.15
CA VAL A 458 -7.11 0.84 8.36
C VAL A 458 -7.39 1.84 9.49
N HIS A 459 -7.44 3.14 9.16
CA HIS A 459 -7.78 4.20 10.09
C HIS A 459 -8.32 5.41 9.32
N ASN A 460 -9.62 5.40 9.00
CA ASN A 460 -10.31 6.50 8.32
C ASN A 460 -11.83 6.39 8.53
N SER A 461 -12.59 7.42 8.16
CA SER A 461 -14.05 7.43 8.32
C SER A 461 -14.78 7.77 7.03
N VAL A 462 -15.81 6.97 6.73
CA VAL A 462 -16.73 7.26 5.62
C VAL A 462 -18.01 7.88 6.14
N PRO A 463 -18.48 9.02 5.56
CA PRO A 463 -19.78 9.59 5.84
C PRO A 463 -20.95 8.63 5.55
N LEU A 464 -22.03 8.73 6.34
CA LEU A 464 -23.17 7.80 6.24
C LEU A 464 -23.82 7.77 4.85
N SER A 465 -23.88 8.91 4.15
CA SER A 465 -24.41 9.02 2.79
C SER A 465 -23.63 8.16 1.79
N MET A 466 -22.29 8.22 1.84
CA MET A 466 -21.41 7.40 1.01
C MET A 466 -21.58 5.91 1.34
N ARG A 467 -21.68 5.54 2.61
CA ARG A 467 -21.93 4.14 3.02
C ARG A 467 -23.21 3.57 2.41
N LEU A 468 -24.27 4.39 2.36
CA LEU A 468 -25.53 3.99 1.73
C LEU A 468 -25.37 3.84 0.21
N GLY A 469 -24.70 4.79 -0.45
CA GLY A 469 -24.39 4.72 -1.88
C GLY A 469 -23.62 3.45 -2.25
N LEU A 470 -22.54 3.16 -1.52
CA LEU A 470 -21.70 1.97 -1.72
C LEU A 470 -22.50 0.66 -1.54
N ARG A 471 -23.38 0.59 -0.55
CA ARG A 471 -24.28 -0.57 -0.37
C ARG A 471 -25.22 -0.76 -1.54
N LEU A 472 -25.83 0.33 -2.01
CA LEU A 472 -26.78 0.31 -3.12
C LEU A 472 -26.11 0.01 -4.47
N GLY A 473 -24.83 0.38 -4.64
CA GLY A 473 -24.03 0.14 -5.84
C GLY A 473 -23.87 -1.33 -6.23
N TRP A 474 -24.08 -2.24 -5.27
CA TRP A 474 -24.06 -3.70 -5.49
C TRP A 474 -25.43 -4.30 -5.85
N GLY A 475 -26.51 -3.53 -5.76
CA GLY A 475 -27.88 -4.04 -5.93
C GLY A 475 -28.30 -4.27 -7.39
N GLY A 476 -29.40 -5.00 -7.59
CA GLY A 476 -29.98 -5.23 -8.92
C GLY A 476 -30.42 -3.95 -9.65
N ALA A 477 -30.89 -2.94 -8.91
CA ALA A 477 -31.23 -1.62 -9.46
C ALA A 477 -29.99 -0.88 -9.99
N ALA A 478 -28.86 -0.96 -9.28
CA ALA A 478 -27.58 -0.42 -9.72
C ALA A 478 -27.14 -1.06 -11.05
N ARG A 479 -27.27 -2.38 -11.20
CA ARG A 479 -27.01 -3.07 -12.48
C ARG A 479 -27.93 -2.59 -13.62
N PHE A 480 -29.19 -2.24 -13.33
CA PHE A 480 -30.08 -1.69 -14.34
C PHE A 480 -29.65 -0.30 -14.82
N VAL A 481 -29.29 0.60 -13.89
CA VAL A 481 -28.77 1.93 -14.22
C VAL A 481 -27.46 1.83 -14.98
N GLY A 482 -26.53 0.99 -14.50
CA GLY A 482 -25.25 0.71 -15.17
C GLY A 482 -25.42 0.23 -16.61
N ARG A 483 -26.35 -0.70 -16.87
CA ARG A 483 -26.70 -1.12 -18.24
C ARG A 483 -27.19 0.02 -19.14
N ARG A 484 -27.90 1.01 -18.59
CA ARG A 484 -28.34 2.19 -19.36
C ARG A 484 -27.17 3.10 -19.70
N LEU A 485 -26.24 3.32 -18.77
CA LEU A 485 -25.00 4.05 -19.01
C LEU A 485 -24.13 3.34 -20.05
N ALA A 486 -23.97 2.02 -19.92
CA ALA A 486 -23.23 1.22 -20.88
C ALA A 486 -23.84 1.27 -22.28
N GLY A 487 -25.17 1.17 -22.40
CA GLY A 487 -25.86 1.34 -23.68
C GLY A 487 -25.70 2.74 -24.26
N HIS A 488 -25.76 3.78 -23.42
CA HIS A 488 -25.52 5.16 -23.86
C HIS A 488 -24.09 5.34 -24.40
N GLY A 489 -23.10 4.86 -23.65
CA GLY A 489 -21.68 4.91 -24.01
C GLY A 489 -21.26 3.90 -25.06
N ARG A 490 -22.17 3.04 -25.57
CA ARG A 490 -21.85 1.95 -26.53
C ARG A 490 -20.71 1.04 -26.05
N LEU A 491 -20.65 0.83 -24.74
CA LEU A 491 -19.56 0.10 -24.12
C LEU A 491 -19.62 -1.39 -24.48
N PRO A 492 -18.47 -2.03 -24.78
CA PRO A 492 -18.42 -3.48 -24.91
C PRO A 492 -18.78 -4.14 -23.57
N ARG A 493 -19.16 -5.42 -23.59
CA ARG A 493 -19.31 -6.18 -22.35
C ARG A 493 -17.93 -6.39 -21.73
N PRO A 494 -17.76 -6.24 -20.41
CA PRO A 494 -16.51 -6.63 -19.75
C PRO A 494 -16.20 -8.11 -19.98
N PRO A 495 -14.92 -8.52 -19.97
CA PRO A 495 -14.53 -9.92 -20.14
C PRO A 495 -14.94 -10.83 -18.97
N VAL A 496 -15.32 -10.25 -17.83
CA VAL A 496 -15.82 -10.94 -16.65
C VAL A 496 -17.09 -10.28 -16.11
N ASP A 497 -18.02 -11.07 -15.58
CA ASP A 497 -19.03 -10.58 -14.62
C ASP A 497 -18.56 -10.96 -13.21
N TRP A 498 -19.06 -10.33 -12.16
CA TRP A 498 -18.68 -10.67 -10.79
C TRP A 498 -19.85 -10.49 -9.84
N ARG A 499 -19.71 -11.10 -8.66
CA ARG A 499 -20.63 -10.91 -7.54
C ARG A 499 -19.85 -10.58 -6.29
N ARG A 500 -20.46 -9.77 -5.42
CA ARG A 500 -19.97 -9.60 -4.05
C ARG A 500 -20.33 -10.83 -3.24
N THR A 501 -19.32 -11.53 -2.72
CA THR A 501 -19.49 -12.72 -1.87
C THR A 501 -19.33 -12.42 -0.39
N GLY A 502 -18.74 -11.27 -0.03
CA GLY A 502 -18.62 -10.79 1.34
C GLY A 502 -18.68 -9.26 1.42
N GLY A 503 -19.20 -8.73 2.53
CA GLY A 503 -19.32 -7.29 2.76
C GLY A 503 -20.59 -6.64 2.16
N PRO A 504 -20.64 -5.30 2.03
CA PRO A 504 -19.56 -4.37 2.32
C PRO A 504 -19.49 -4.09 3.83
N TRP A 505 -18.30 -4.20 4.40
CA TRP A 505 -18.02 -3.91 5.80
C TRP A 505 -17.44 -2.50 5.93
N PHE A 506 -17.86 -1.80 6.99
CA PHE A 506 -17.43 -0.43 7.27
C PHE A 506 -16.84 -0.36 8.69
N GLY A 507 -15.90 0.56 8.89
CA GLY A 507 -15.11 0.71 10.11
C GLY A 507 -13.62 0.46 9.82
N ASN A 508 -12.78 0.72 10.81
CA ASN A 508 -11.34 0.47 10.72
C ASN A 508 -11.09 -1.03 10.81
N GLN A 509 -10.38 -1.59 9.83
CA GLN A 509 -10.32 -3.03 9.61
C GLN A 509 -9.03 -3.50 8.95
N LEU A 510 -8.72 -4.78 9.18
CA LEU A 510 -7.64 -5.52 8.55
C LEU A 510 -8.18 -6.84 8.01
N MET A 511 -7.64 -7.29 6.88
CA MET A 511 -7.83 -8.65 6.39
C MET A 511 -6.56 -9.47 6.61
N THR A 512 -6.71 -10.72 7.01
CA THR A 512 -5.63 -11.71 7.15
C THR A 512 -5.89 -12.86 6.20
N LEU A 513 -4.98 -13.10 5.26
CA LEU A 513 -4.92 -14.33 4.47
C LEU A 513 -3.97 -15.31 5.14
N THR A 514 -4.50 -16.47 5.53
CA THR A 514 -3.68 -17.61 5.99
C THR A 514 -3.58 -18.62 4.87
N LEU A 515 -2.37 -18.85 4.38
CA LEU A 515 -2.05 -19.62 3.19
C LEU A 515 -1.14 -20.79 3.56
N HIS A 516 -1.55 -22.02 3.26
CA HIS A 516 -0.78 -23.22 3.61
C HIS A 516 -1.00 -24.34 2.61
N GLY A 517 0.08 -24.78 1.96
CA GLY A 517 -0.01 -25.63 0.78
C GLY A 517 -0.96 -24.98 -0.23
N ARG A 518 -2.00 -25.71 -0.63
CA ARG A 518 -3.05 -25.24 -1.55
C ARG A 518 -4.30 -24.70 -0.85
N SER A 519 -4.30 -24.64 0.48
CA SER A 519 -5.41 -24.17 1.29
C SER A 519 -5.27 -22.69 1.64
N ALA A 520 -6.37 -21.95 1.53
CA ALA A 520 -6.44 -20.53 1.84
C ALA A 520 -7.64 -20.22 2.73
N ARG A 521 -7.43 -19.37 3.74
CA ARG A 521 -8.48 -18.82 4.61
C ARG A 521 -8.35 -17.30 4.69
N LEU A 522 -9.49 -16.62 4.75
CA LEU A 522 -9.57 -15.19 4.92
C LEU A 522 -10.28 -14.87 6.24
N ARG A 523 -9.66 -14.05 7.07
CA ARG A 523 -10.26 -13.45 8.26
C ARG A 523 -10.33 -11.94 8.10
N LEU A 524 -11.48 -11.35 8.33
CA LEU A 524 -11.64 -9.90 8.44
C LEU A 524 -11.88 -9.52 9.89
N GLU A 525 -11.09 -8.58 10.39
CA GLU A 525 -11.15 -8.09 11.75
C GLU A 525 -11.39 -6.58 11.78
N GLN A 526 -12.24 -6.12 12.68
CA GLN A 526 -12.50 -4.70 12.90
C GLN A 526 -11.93 -4.23 14.22
N ALA A 527 -11.26 -3.08 14.20
CA ALA A 527 -10.87 -2.36 15.41
C ALA A 527 -12.11 -1.79 16.10
N ARG A 528 -12.30 -2.13 17.38
CA ARG A 528 -13.39 -1.61 18.20
C ARG A 528 -12.88 -1.15 19.55
N ALA A 529 -13.48 -0.06 20.04
CA ALA A 529 -13.23 0.41 21.40
C ALA A 529 -13.67 -0.66 22.42
N SER A 530 -12.81 -0.97 23.39
CA SER A 530 -13.09 -1.79 24.54
C SER A 530 -13.94 -0.95 25.50
N GLY A 531 -15.19 -1.36 25.75
CA GLY A 531 -16.14 -0.60 26.58
C GLY A 531 -15.80 -0.54 28.08
N ARG A 532 -14.54 -0.76 28.49
CA ARG A 532 -14.11 -0.84 29.90
C ARG A 532 -13.00 0.12 30.31
N GLY A 533 -12.40 0.89 29.40
CA GLY A 533 -11.39 1.91 29.75
C GLY A 533 -11.97 3.32 29.76
N GLY A 534 -11.61 4.13 30.76
CA GLY A 534 -11.81 5.59 30.70
C GLY A 534 -10.95 6.20 29.59
N ARG A 535 -11.25 7.46 29.22
CA ARG A 535 -10.46 8.21 28.22
C ARG A 535 -8.98 8.25 28.65
N GLY A 536 -8.09 7.74 27.80
CA GLY A 536 -6.64 7.75 28.01
C GLY A 536 -5.97 6.39 28.27
N ASP A 537 -6.68 5.27 28.09
CA ASP A 537 -6.09 3.93 28.19
C ASP A 537 -5.61 3.42 26.82
N PRO A 538 -4.30 3.16 26.60
CA PRO A 538 -3.80 2.51 25.39
C PRO A 538 -4.37 1.08 25.19
N ASP A 539 -4.98 0.46 26.21
CA ASP A 539 -5.74 -0.81 26.10
C ASP A 539 -7.18 -0.64 25.53
N GLY A 540 -7.46 0.52 24.95
CA GLY A 540 -8.78 0.94 24.52
C GLY A 540 -9.32 0.28 23.24
N ALA A 541 -8.51 -0.41 22.43
CA ALA A 541 -8.94 -0.96 21.14
C ALA A 541 -8.60 -2.45 21.00
N ARG A 542 -9.51 -3.23 20.42
CA ARG A 542 -9.28 -4.64 20.09
C ARG A 542 -9.77 -4.98 18.70
N LEU A 543 -9.06 -5.88 18.04
CA LEU A 543 -9.51 -6.52 16.82
C LEU A 543 -10.60 -7.54 17.15
N ILE A 544 -11.73 -7.46 16.43
CA ILE A 544 -12.84 -8.40 16.55
C ILE A 544 -13.09 -9.00 15.18
N THR A 545 -13.03 -10.34 15.09
CA THR A 545 -13.41 -11.07 13.88
C THR A 545 -14.85 -10.75 13.50
N VAL A 546 -15.04 -10.24 12.28
CA VAL A 546 -16.35 -9.96 11.68
C VAL A 546 -16.74 -11.05 10.70
N GLU A 547 -15.76 -11.59 9.97
CA GLU A 547 -15.95 -12.64 8.99
C GLU A 547 -14.73 -13.56 9.01
N GLU A 548 -14.96 -14.85 8.88
CA GLU A 548 -13.92 -15.84 8.61
C GLU A 548 -14.44 -16.83 7.57
N SER A 549 -13.67 -17.04 6.50
CA SER A 549 -14.10 -17.84 5.36
C SER A 549 -12.97 -18.73 4.84
N VAL A 550 -13.33 -19.95 4.43
CA VAL A 550 -12.43 -20.86 3.73
C VAL A 550 -12.49 -20.55 2.23
N LEU A 551 -11.37 -20.14 1.65
CA LEU A 551 -11.26 -19.81 0.24
C LEU A 551 -10.97 -21.07 -0.59
N THR A 552 -10.07 -21.93 -0.14
CA THR A 552 -9.79 -23.24 -0.75
C THR A 552 -9.56 -24.30 0.33
N GLY A 553 -9.94 -25.55 0.02
CA GLY A 553 -9.69 -26.69 0.89
C GLY A 553 -8.26 -27.25 0.75
N PRO A 554 -7.86 -28.19 1.62
CA PRO A 554 -6.58 -28.89 1.54
C PRO A 554 -6.44 -29.74 0.27
#